data_AF-A0A6G7X0X1-F1
#
_entry.id   AF-A0A6G7X0X1-F1
#
_cell.length_a   1.000
_cell.length_b   1.000
_cell.length_c   1.000
_cell.angle_alpha   90.00
_cell.angle_beta   90.00
_cell.angle_gamma   90.00
#
_symmetry.space_group_name_H-M   'P 1'
#
loop_
_entity.id
_entity.type
_entity.pdbx_description
1 polymer ?
#
loop_
_entity_poly.entity_id
_entity_poly.type
_entity_poly.pdbx_seq_one_letter_code
_entity_poly.pdbx_strand_id
1 'polypeptide(L)'
;MKYSVVALFIGIALMFVSLPIGGGFIVGVIALSVLKFLRKKFYTVILEQETFNVRQYIGYVIMTMILIIGPLGLSFFMQDIISPYSVFAVFFLDRIYLYLSNLFKKEGESHVSS
;
A
#
# COMPACT_ATOMS: atom_id res chain seq x y z
N MET A 1 2.64 0.80 11.52
CA MET A 1 1.48 0.19 12.19
C MET A 1 0.48 1.24 12.68
N LYS A 2 0.89 2.30 13.41
CA LYS A 2 -0.02 3.35 13.90
C LYS A 2 -0.91 3.98 12.81
N TYR A 3 -0.35 4.31 11.64
CA TYR A 3 -1.10 4.90 10.53
C TYR A 3 -2.16 3.97 9.92
N SER A 4 -1.91 2.66 9.88
CA SER A 4 -2.89 1.69 9.36
C SER A 4 -4.12 1.60 10.27
N VAL A 5 -3.94 1.71 11.58
CA VAL A 5 -5.05 1.65 12.55
C VAL A 5 -5.93 2.90 12.45
N VAL A 6 -5.33 4.08 12.37
CA VAL A 6 -6.08 5.34 12.18
C VAL A 6 -6.85 5.32 10.86
N ALA A 7 -6.24 4.84 9.77
CA ALA A 7 -6.92 4.70 8.49
C ALA A 7 -8.11 3.73 8.55
N LEU A 8 -8.03 2.63 9.31
CA LEU A 8 -9.17 1.74 9.50
C LEU A 8 -10.34 2.43 10.22
N PHE A 9 -10.08 3.25 11.24
CA PHE A 9 -11.14 4.04 11.89
C PHE A 9 -11.79 5.05 10.96
N ILE A 10 -11.02 5.68 10.07
CA ILE A 10 -11.55 6.55 9.02
C ILE A 10 -12.46 5.75 8.07
N GLY A 11 -12.04 4.55 7.67
CA GLY A 11 -12.85 3.65 6.84
C GLY A 11 -14.18 3.27 7.51
N ILE A 12 -14.16 2.96 8.81
CA ILE A 12 -15.37 2.67 9.59
C ILE A 12 -16.29 3.89 9.66
N ALA A 13 -15.75 5.09 9.90
CA ALA A 13 -16.53 6.32 9.88
C ALA A 13 -17.19 6.57 8.51
N LEU A 14 -16.47 6.28 7.41
CA LEU A 14 -16.99 6.40 6.06
C LEU A 14 -18.14 5.42 5.74
N MET A 15 -18.22 4.27 6.43
CA MET A 15 -19.34 3.34 6.27
C MET A 15 -20.68 3.94 6.71
N PHE A 16 -20.68 4.89 7.66
CA PHE A 16 -21.89 5.62 8.05
C PHE A 16 -22.36 6.61 6.97
N VAL A 17 -21.48 7.01 6.05
CA VAL A 17 -21.83 7.86 4.90
C VAL A 17 -22.33 7.00 3.75
N SER A 18 -21.54 6.00 3.36
CA SER A 18 -22.03 4.93 2.50
C SER A 18 -21.19 3.66 2.65
N LEU A 19 -21.86 2.52 2.61
CA LEU A 19 -21.23 1.22 2.70
C LEU A 19 -20.20 0.98 1.57
N PRO A 20 -20.48 1.31 0.28
CA PRO A 20 -19.48 1.16 -0.78
C PRO A 20 -18.20 1.97 -0.56
N ILE A 21 -18.33 3.21 -0.07
CA ILE A 21 -17.18 4.10 0.14
C ILE A 21 -16.32 3.59 1.30
N GLY A 22 -16.94 3.27 2.44
CA GLY A 22 -16.24 2.75 3.60
C GLY A 22 -15.63 1.37 3.33
N GLY A 23 -16.37 0.47 2.68
CA GLY A 23 -15.89 -0.85 2.25
C GLY A 23 -14.70 -0.75 1.32
N GLY A 24 -14.77 0.10 0.29
CA GLY A 24 -13.66 0.39 -0.61
C GLY A 24 -12.43 0.94 0.11
N PHE A 25 -12.63 1.87 1.04
CA PHE A 25 -11.53 2.43 1.83
C PHE A 25 -10.84 1.36 2.69
N ILE A 26 -11.61 0.55 3.42
CA ILE A 26 -11.06 -0.51 4.28
C ILE A 26 -10.30 -1.54 3.44
N VAL A 27 -10.87 -1.99 2.33
CA VAL A 27 -10.21 -2.93 1.42
C VAL A 27 -8.89 -2.36 0.89
N GLY A 28 -8.86 -1.09 0.49
CA GLY A 28 -7.63 -0.40 0.10
C GLY A 28 -6.58 -0.36 1.21
N VAL A 29 -6.99 -0.06 2.45
CA VAL A 29 -6.08 0.02 3.61
C VAL A 29 -5.50 -1.36 3.96
N ILE A 30 -6.33 -2.41 3.91
CA ILE A 30 -5.88 -3.79 4.13
C ILE A 30 -4.88 -4.20 3.04
N ALA A 31 -5.22 -3.98 1.77
CA ALA A 31 -4.34 -4.29 0.64
C ALA A 31 -2.98 -3.59 0.77
N LEU A 32 -2.97 -2.30 1.09
CA LEU A 32 -1.74 -1.56 1.35
C LEU A 32 -0.94 -2.10 2.54
N SER A 33 -1.62 -2.50 3.61
CA SER A 33 -0.95 -3.05 4.80
C SER A 33 -0.28 -4.38 4.48
N VAL A 34 -0.96 -5.25 3.73
CA VAL A 34 -0.40 -6.51 3.22
C VAL A 34 0.77 -6.24 2.27
N LEU A 35 0.62 -5.30 1.34
CA LEU A 35 1.68 -4.90 0.41
C LEU A 35 2.93 -4.41 1.15
N LYS A 36 2.77 -3.56 2.18
CA LYS A 36 3.89 -3.06 2.98
C LYS A 36 4.58 -4.18 3.77
N PHE A 37 3.81 -5.10 4.35
CA PHE A 37 4.34 -6.25 5.08
C PHE A 37 5.15 -7.16 4.16
N LEU A 38 4.57 -7.57 3.03
CA LEU A 38 5.25 -8.43 2.05
C LEU A 38 6.45 -7.73 1.45
N ARG A 39 6.33 -6.46 1.06
CA ARG A 39 7.44 -5.65 0.56
C ARG A 39 8.62 -5.69 1.52
N LYS A 40 8.42 -5.45 2.82
CA LYS A 40 9.50 -5.50 3.81
C LYS A 40 10.21 -6.86 3.79
N LYS A 41 9.45 -7.96 3.80
CA LYS A 41 9.99 -9.33 3.77
C LYS A 41 10.78 -9.61 2.49
N PHE A 42 10.25 -9.21 1.33
CA PHE A 42 10.92 -9.41 0.04
C PHE A 42 12.18 -8.56 -0.09
N TYR A 43 12.17 -7.30 0.38
CA TYR A 43 13.37 -6.46 0.37
C TYR A 43 14.49 -7.06 1.23
N THR A 44 14.17 -7.58 2.42
CA THR A 44 15.13 -8.30 3.25
C THR A 44 15.74 -9.48 2.49
N VAL A 45 14.91 -10.32 1.87
CA VAL A 45 15.39 -11.49 1.11
C VAL A 45 16.25 -11.11 -0.11
N ILE A 46 15.91 -10.03 -0.82
CA ILE A 46 16.63 -9.58 -2.02
C ILE A 46 17.95 -8.88 -1.65
N LEU A 47 17.98 -8.09 -0.58
CA LEU A 47 19.16 -7.31 -0.17
C LEU A 47 20.16 -8.13 0.64
N GLU A 48 19.73 -9.18 1.33
CA GLU A 48 20.63 -10.07 2.10
C GLU A 48 21.34 -11.11 1.22
N GLN A 49 20.98 -11.24 -0.06
CA GLN A 49 21.67 -12.14 -0.98
C GLN A 49 22.92 -11.47 -1.57
N GLU A 50 24.05 -12.18 -1.51
CA GLU A 50 25.34 -11.73 -2.08
C GLU A 50 25.27 -11.54 -3.60
N THR A 51 24.34 -12.20 -4.29
CA THR A 51 24.15 -12.07 -5.74
C THR A 51 22.69 -11.74 -6.07
N PHE A 52 22.50 -10.72 -6.90
CA PHE A 52 21.18 -10.32 -7.34
C PHE A 52 20.53 -11.40 -8.21
N ASN A 53 19.36 -11.90 -7.78
CA ASN A 53 18.60 -12.89 -8.54
C ASN A 53 17.43 -12.25 -9.29
N VAL A 54 17.57 -12.15 -10.62
CA VAL A 54 16.55 -11.57 -11.52
C VAL A 54 15.18 -12.25 -11.37
N ARG A 55 15.14 -13.57 -11.15
CA ARG A 55 13.88 -14.32 -11.02
C ARG A 55 13.10 -13.89 -9.77
N GLN A 56 13.79 -13.65 -8.66
CA GLN A 56 13.16 -13.17 -7.43
C GLN A 56 12.66 -11.73 -7.58
N TYR A 57 13.41 -10.89 -8.28
CA TYR A 57 12.98 -9.53 -8.61
C TYR A 57 11.71 -9.51 -9.48
N ILE A 58 11.64 -10.35 -10.52
CA ILE A 58 10.44 -10.50 -11.34
C ILE A 58 9.25 -10.95 -10.47
N GLY A 59 9.47 -11.93 -9.59
CA GLY A 59 8.43 -12.37 -8.64
C GLY A 59 7.92 -11.25 -7.73
N TYR A 60 8.82 -10.40 -7.25
CA TYR A 60 8.47 -9.22 -6.46
C TYR A 60 7.60 -8.22 -7.24
N VAL A 61 7.95 -7.95 -8.51
CA VAL A 61 7.16 -7.05 -9.37
C VAL A 61 5.76 -7.61 -9.62
N ILE A 62 5.65 -8.90 -9.98
CA ILE A 62 4.36 -9.57 -10.21
C ILE A 62 3.49 -9.53 -8.94
N MET A 63 4.06 -9.88 -7.79
CA MET A 63 3.36 -9.84 -6.50
C MET A 63 2.87 -8.42 -6.18
N THR A 64 3.70 -7.40 -6.40
CA THR A 64 3.32 -6.00 -6.20
C THR A 64 2.17 -5.60 -7.13
N MET A 65 2.22 -5.99 -8.42
CA MET A 65 1.14 -5.72 -9.37
C MET A 65 -0.17 -6.38 -8.95
N ILE A 66 -0.14 -7.67 -8.59
CA ILE A 66 -1.34 -8.41 -8.17
C ILE A 66 -1.98 -7.79 -6.93
N LEU A 67 -1.18 -7.33 -5.95
CA LEU A 67 -1.70 -6.71 -4.73
C LEU A 67 -2.31 -5.32 -4.94
N ILE A 68 -1.97 -4.64 -6.04
CA ILE A 68 -2.56 -3.34 -6.40
C ILE A 68 -3.77 -3.55 -7.31
N ILE A 69 -3.58 -4.33 -8.38
CA ILE A 69 -4.62 -4.57 -9.39
C ILE A 69 -5.72 -5.47 -8.84
N GLY A 70 -5.41 -6.47 -8.02
CA GLY A 70 -6.39 -7.43 -7.51
C GLY A 70 -7.54 -6.76 -6.75
N PRO A 71 -7.28 -5.98 -5.69
CA PRO A 71 -8.31 -5.28 -4.93
C PRO A 71 -9.08 -4.26 -5.78
N LEU A 72 -8.37 -3.52 -6.65
CA LEU A 72 -8.99 -2.52 -7.52
C LEU A 72 -9.87 -3.19 -8.58
N GLY A 73 -9.39 -4.24 -9.23
CA GLY A 73 -10.15 -5.05 -10.17
C GLY A 73 -11.38 -5.65 -9.53
N LEU A 74 -11.24 -6.27 -8.35
CA LEU A 74 -12.37 -6.82 -7.60
C LEU A 74 -13.42 -5.77 -7.25
N SER A 75 -13.01 -4.55 -6.92
CA SER A 75 -13.95 -3.45 -6.63
C SER A 75 -14.77 -3.01 -7.85
N PHE A 76 -14.29 -3.21 -9.08
CA PHE A 76 -15.10 -2.95 -10.27
C PHE A 76 -16.23 -3.99 -10.47
N PHE A 77 -16.10 -5.19 -9.91
CA PHE A 77 -17.12 -6.23 -9.98
C PHE A 77 -18.12 -6.18 -8.80
N MET A 78 -17.74 -5.59 -7.67
CA MET A 78 -18.56 -5.54 -6.44
C MET A 78 -18.86 -4.09 -6.03
N GLN A 79 -19.31 -3.26 -6.97
CA GLN A 79 -19.47 -1.81 -6.76
C GLN A 79 -20.49 -1.46 -5.67
N ASP A 80 -21.47 -2.33 -5.42
CA ASP A 80 -22.49 -2.16 -4.37
C ASP A 80 -21.94 -2.33 -2.95
N ILE A 81 -20.74 -2.91 -2.82
CA ILE A 81 -20.09 -3.20 -1.52
C ILE A 81 -18.75 -2.48 -1.40
N ILE A 82 -18.04 -2.30 -2.52
CA ILE A 82 -16.67 -1.81 -2.57
C ILE A 82 -16.57 -0.79 -3.71
N SER A 83 -16.51 0.50 -3.38
CA SER A 83 -16.33 1.56 -4.36
C SER A 83 -14.90 1.53 -4.93
N PRO A 84 -14.73 1.39 -6.26
CA PRO A 84 -13.41 1.39 -6.89
C PRO A 84 -12.68 2.73 -6.71
N TYR A 85 -13.41 3.84 -6.67
CA TYR A 85 -12.86 5.16 -6.43
C TYR A 85 -12.25 5.27 -5.03
N SER A 86 -12.90 4.65 -4.04
CA SER A 86 -12.41 4.67 -2.65
C SER A 86 -11.17 3.80 -2.47
N VAL A 87 -11.12 2.64 -3.13
CA VAL A 87 -9.90 1.80 -3.18
C VAL A 87 -8.75 2.56 -3.84
N PHE A 88 -9.00 3.19 -5.00
CA PHE A 88 -8.01 4.00 -5.69
C PHE A 88 -7.51 5.17 -4.83
N ALA A 89 -8.43 5.90 -4.18
CA ALA A 89 -8.08 7.03 -3.33
C ALA A 89 -7.12 6.64 -2.22
N VAL A 90 -7.30 5.47 -1.61
CA VAL A 90 -6.38 4.97 -0.58
C VAL A 90 -4.98 4.73 -1.14
N PHE A 91 -4.85 4.06 -2.29
CA PHE A 91 -3.55 3.86 -2.94
C PHE A 91 -2.89 5.19 -3.31
N PHE A 92 -3.67 6.12 -3.84
CA PHE A 92 -3.18 7.42 -4.28
C PHE A 92 -2.72 8.28 -3.09
N LEU A 93 -3.51 8.34 -2.02
CA LEU A 93 -3.16 9.05 -0.79
C LEU A 93 -1.90 8.47 -0.13
N ASP A 94 -1.71 7.15 -0.15
CA ASP A 94 -0.48 6.53 0.33
C ASP A 94 0.75 6.98 -0.47
N ARG A 95 0.63 7.11 -1.79
CA ARG A 95 1.71 7.62 -2.66
C ARG A 95 2.00 9.08 -2.40
N ILE A 96 0.97 9.92 -2.26
CA ILE A 96 1.14 11.32 -1.87
C ILE A 96 1.84 11.42 -0.52
N TYR A 97 1.38 10.65 0.47
CA TYR A 97 1.97 10.65 1.80
C TYR A 97 3.45 10.25 1.77
N LEU A 98 3.80 9.18 1.04
CA LEU A 98 5.19 8.77 0.87
C LEU A 98 6.03 9.86 0.19
N TYR A 99 5.52 10.46 -0.89
CA TYR A 99 6.19 11.54 -1.61
C TYR A 99 6.45 12.74 -0.69
N LEU A 100 5.42 13.23 0.01
CA LEU A 100 5.55 14.33 0.97
C LEU A 100 6.51 13.98 2.10
N SER A 101 6.42 12.77 2.67
CA SER A 101 7.30 12.34 3.76
C SER A 101 8.79 12.29 3.35
N ASN A 102 9.07 12.01 2.08
CA ASN A 102 10.42 12.01 1.54
C ASN A 102 10.91 13.42 1.18
N LEU A 103 10.02 14.32 0.74
CA LEU A 103 10.38 15.73 0.50
C LEU A 103 10.81 16.45 1.77
N PHE A 104 10.17 16.14 2.91
CA PHE A 104 10.53 16.75 4.20
C PHE A 104 11.69 16.04 4.92
N LYS A 105 12.17 14.90 4.39
CA LYS A 105 13.43 14.29 4.83
C LYS A 105 14.58 15.06 4.18
N LYS A 106 15.05 16.08 4.90
CA LYS A 106 16.25 16.87 4.62
C LYS A 106 17.42 15.95 4.20
N GLU A 107 18.14 16.31 3.13
CA GLU A 107 19.36 15.66 2.59
C GLU A 107 20.57 15.60 3.57
N GLY A 108 20.35 15.64 4.90
CA GLY A 108 21.40 15.87 5.90
C GLY A 108 21.93 14.65 6.65
N GLU A 109 21.41 13.44 6.46
CA GLU A 109 21.79 12.25 7.27
C GLU A 109 22.41 11.10 6.45
N SER A 110 22.92 11.35 5.25
CA SER A 110 23.54 10.30 4.40
C SER A 110 25.05 10.41 4.22
N HIS A 111 25.74 11.24 5.03
CA HIS A 111 27.20 11.42 4.94
C HIS A 111 27.93 11.44 6.30
N VAL A 112 27.49 10.72 7.33
CA VAL A 112 28.35 10.27 8.45
C VAL A 112 27.63 9.05 9.03
N SER A 113 28.05 7.81 8.82
CA SER A 113 29.27 7.23 9.37
C SER A 113 29.78 6.10 8.48
N SER A 114 30.99 6.29 7.96
CA SER A 114 31.87 5.22 7.52
C SER A 114 32.42 4.46 8.73
#